data_AF-A0AAV1TW40-F1
#
_entry.id   AF-A0AAV1TW40-F1
#
_cell.length_a   1.000
_cell.length_b   1.000
_cell.length_c   1.000
_cell.angle_alpha   90.00
_cell.angle_beta   90.00
_cell.angle_gamma   90.00
#
_symmetry.space_group_name_H-M   'P 1'
#
loop_
_entity.id
_entity.type
_entity.pdbx_description
1 polymer ?
#
loop_
_entity_poly.entity_id
_entity_poly.type
_entity_poly.pdbx_seq_one_letter_code
_entity_poly.pdbx_strand_id
1 'polypeptide(L)'
;MVAKQTELKNNFKGELHYLRVNLMSFSLKAMKALFAETFNLAPEGFVVQYMDVEGDSLNVTWQVKYEEACRISSPATSSATSVRLRSVACSAVAFKDKLSAPIFKFIENPVKTLNRAIIRVKHGYGRQGAVDGADKVDQTNEALKTVVLDT
;
A
#
# COMPACT_ATOMS: atom_id res chain seq x y z
N MET A 1 -3.74 -17.40 -37.27
CA MET A 1 -3.01 -16.71 -36.17
C MET A 1 -3.22 -17.52 -34.90
N VAL A 2 -2.15 -17.96 -34.24
CA VAL A 2 -2.25 -18.67 -32.96
C VAL A 2 -2.69 -17.66 -31.90
N ALA A 3 -3.81 -17.94 -31.21
CA ALA A 3 -4.27 -17.10 -30.11
C ALA A 3 -3.18 -17.03 -29.03
N LYS A 4 -2.69 -15.83 -28.72
CA LYS A 4 -1.70 -15.62 -27.67
C LYS A 4 -2.33 -16.01 -26.33
N GLN A 5 -1.87 -17.12 -25.76
CA GLN A 5 -2.25 -17.52 -24.41
C GLN A 5 -1.43 -16.72 -23.41
N THR A 6 -2.12 -16.17 -22.41
CA THR A 6 -1.53 -15.39 -21.33
C THR A 6 -1.62 -16.19 -20.05
N GLU A 7 -0.53 -16.19 -19.27
CA GLU A 7 -0.55 -16.85 -17.97
C GLU A 7 -1.39 -16.02 -17.00
N LEU A 8 -2.37 -16.68 -16.38
CA LEU A 8 -3.31 -16.13 -15.44
C LEU A 8 -2.97 -16.67 -14.07
N LYS A 9 -2.50 -15.78 -13.20
CA LYS A 9 -2.22 -16.12 -11.81
C LYS A 9 -3.44 -15.81 -10.96
N ASN A 10 -4.23 -16.85 -10.65
CA ASN A 10 -5.45 -16.75 -9.87
C ASN A 10 -5.21 -17.14 -8.40
N ASN A 11 -5.51 -16.25 -7.46
CA ASN A 11 -5.39 -16.51 -6.03
C ASN A 11 -6.74 -16.31 -5.33
N PHE A 12 -7.09 -17.21 -4.42
CA PHE A 12 -8.21 -17.06 -3.49
C PHE A 12 -7.84 -17.62 -2.12
N LYS A 13 -7.93 -16.80 -1.06
CA LYS A 13 -7.64 -17.20 0.34
C LYS A 13 -6.31 -17.96 0.54
N GLY A 14 -5.28 -17.63 -0.24
CA GLY A 14 -3.96 -18.28 -0.15
C GLY A 14 -3.80 -19.49 -1.08
N GLU A 15 -4.88 -20.01 -1.66
CA GLU A 15 -4.81 -21.02 -2.72
C GLU A 15 -4.47 -20.35 -4.05
N LEU A 16 -3.54 -20.94 -4.80
CA LEU A 16 -2.97 -20.35 -6.00
C LEU A 16 -3.06 -21.33 -7.18
N HIS A 17 -3.69 -20.86 -8.27
CA HIS A 17 -3.83 -21.60 -9.52
C HIS A 17 -3.23 -20.80 -10.68
N TYR A 18 -2.56 -21.51 -11.57
CA TYR A 18 -2.00 -20.96 -12.80
C TYR A 18 -2.75 -21.55 -13.98
N LEU A 19 -3.37 -20.66 -14.76
CA LEU A 19 -4.17 -21.04 -15.92
C LEU A 19 -3.59 -20.33 -17.15
N ARG A 20 -3.76 -20.89 -18.35
CA ARG A 20 -3.42 -20.21 -19.59
C ARG A 20 -4.71 -19.89 -20.35
N VAL A 21 -4.99 -18.59 -20.52
CA VAL A 21 -6.21 -18.12 -21.18
C VAL A 21 -5.88 -17.10 -22.25
N ASN A 22 -6.68 -17.04 -23.30
CA ASN A 22 -6.64 -15.91 -24.22
C ASN A 22 -7.52 -14.79 -23.65
N LEU A 23 -6.88 -13.76 -23.08
CA LEU A 23 -7.56 -12.64 -22.45
C LEU A 23 -8.41 -11.81 -23.41
N MET A 24 -8.03 -11.76 -24.70
CA MET A 24 -8.76 -11.00 -25.72
C MET A 24 -10.06 -11.68 -26.15
N SER A 25 -10.19 -13.00 -25.95
CA SER A 25 -11.41 -13.75 -26.26
C SER A 25 -12.26 -14.05 -25.03
N PHE A 26 -11.73 -13.86 -23.82
CA PHE A 26 -12.44 -14.13 -22.58
C PHE A 26 -13.25 -12.92 -22.13
N SER A 27 -14.55 -13.09 -21.87
CA SER A 27 -15.37 -12.06 -21.23
C SER A 27 -15.16 -12.06 -19.72
N LEU A 28 -15.50 -10.95 -19.06
CA LEU A 28 -15.53 -10.89 -17.59
C LEU A 28 -16.48 -11.93 -17.00
N LYS A 29 -17.61 -12.20 -17.67
CA LYS A 29 -18.57 -13.24 -17.25
C LYS A 29 -17.93 -14.63 -17.29
N ALA A 30 -17.22 -14.96 -18.37
CA ALA A 30 -16.50 -16.22 -18.49
C ALA A 30 -15.37 -16.31 -17.45
N MET A 31 -14.68 -15.20 -17.16
CA MET A 31 -13.66 -15.13 -16.12
C MET A 31 -14.23 -15.40 -14.73
N LYS A 32 -15.36 -14.76 -14.38
CA LYS A 32 -16.07 -15.05 -13.11
C LYS A 32 -16.51 -16.51 -13.04
N ALA A 33 -17.04 -17.08 -14.11
CA ALA A 33 -17.44 -18.49 -14.14
C ALA A 33 -16.23 -19.42 -13.91
N LEU A 34 -15.11 -19.18 -14.59
CA LEU A 34 -13.87 -19.94 -14.42
C LEU A 34 -13.37 -19.89 -12.97
N PHE A 35 -13.41 -18.72 -12.34
CA PHE A 35 -12.97 -18.56 -10.95
C PHE A 35 -13.93 -19.22 -9.96
N ALA A 36 -15.23 -19.13 -10.22
CA ALA A 36 -16.25 -19.83 -9.44
C ALA A 36 -16.05 -21.35 -9.52
N GLU A 37 -15.78 -21.88 -10.70
CA GLU A 37 -15.52 -23.31 -10.90
C GLU A 37 -14.20 -23.75 -10.26
N THR A 38 -13.11 -23.01 -10.49
CA THR A 38 -11.76 -23.33 -9.97
C THR A 38 -11.73 -23.45 -8.45
N PHE A 39 -12.46 -22.58 -7.74
CA PHE A 39 -12.44 -22.51 -6.28
C PHE A 39 -13.77 -22.93 -5.63
N ASN A 40 -14.69 -23.50 -6.41
CA ASN A 40 -16.04 -23.87 -5.96
C ASN A 40 -16.77 -22.74 -5.20
N LEU A 41 -16.78 -21.53 -5.78
CA LEU A 41 -17.34 -20.32 -5.17
C LEU A 41 -18.73 -20.01 -5.72
N ALA A 42 -19.57 -19.42 -4.87
CA ALA A 42 -20.81 -18.80 -5.31
C ALA A 42 -20.51 -17.60 -6.25
N PRO A 43 -21.23 -17.43 -7.38
CA PRO A 43 -20.97 -16.37 -8.37
C PRO A 43 -20.94 -14.92 -7.82
N GLU A 44 -21.62 -14.68 -6.70
CA GLU A 44 -21.70 -13.38 -6.01
C GLU A 44 -20.89 -13.34 -4.70
N GLY A 45 -20.19 -14.43 -4.36
CA GLY A 45 -19.38 -14.53 -3.14
C GLY A 45 -18.01 -13.85 -3.23
N PHE A 46 -17.61 -13.43 -4.43
CA PHE A 46 -16.29 -12.87 -4.68
C PHE A 46 -16.31 -11.79 -5.78
N VAL A 47 -15.26 -10.99 -5.78
CA VAL A 47 -14.96 -9.97 -6.79
C VAL A 47 -13.64 -10.33 -7.46
N VAL A 48 -13.56 -10.12 -8.77
CA VAL A 48 -12.31 -10.22 -9.52
C VAL A 48 -11.53 -8.93 -9.33
N GLN A 49 -10.27 -9.04 -8.90
CA GLN A 49 -9.36 -7.90 -8.81
C GLN A 49 -8.21 -8.06 -9.78
N TYR A 50 -7.94 -7.00 -10.54
CA TYR A 50 -6.71 -6.85 -11.30
C TYR A 50 -5.64 -6.26 -10.38
N MET A 51 -4.41 -6.75 -10.49
CA MET A 51 -3.23 -6.19 -9.84
C MET A 51 -2.23 -5.74 -10.88
N ASP A 52 -1.84 -4.47 -10.83
CA ASP A 52 -0.87 -3.91 -11.76
C ASP A 52 0.58 -4.28 -11.40
N VAL A 53 1.55 -3.66 -12.09
CA VAL A 53 2.99 -3.89 -11.86
C VAL A 53 3.48 -3.32 -10.53
N GLU A 54 2.83 -2.27 -10.02
CA GLU A 54 3.16 -1.57 -8.77
C GLU A 54 2.54 -2.27 -7.54
N GLY A 55 1.60 -3.19 -7.78
CA GLY A 55 0.92 -3.97 -6.75
C GLY A 55 -0.44 -3.38 -6.35
N ASP A 56 -0.87 -2.31 -7.01
CA ASP A 56 -2.17 -1.71 -6.81
C ASP A 56 -3.26 -2.61 -7.36
N SER A 57 -4.36 -2.71 -6.60
CA SER A 57 -5.43 -3.65 -6.87
C SER A 57 -6.75 -2.93 -7.16
N LEU A 58 -7.32 -3.21 -8.34
CA LEU A 58 -8.58 -2.62 -8.80
C LEU A 58 -9.68 -3.69 -8.89
N ASN A 59 -10.85 -3.40 -8.32
CA ASN A 59 -12.04 -4.24 -8.51
C ASN A 59 -12.55 -4.14 -9.95
N VAL A 60 -12.59 -5.27 -10.63
CA VAL A 60 -13.07 -5.40 -12.01
C VAL A 60 -14.54 -5.80 -11.99
N THR A 61 -15.41 -4.80 -11.84
CA THR A 61 -16.86 -5.01 -11.73
C THR A 61 -17.60 -4.90 -13.06
N TRP A 62 -16.97 -4.30 -14.07
CA TRP A 62 -17.58 -4.01 -15.37
C TRP A 62 -16.70 -4.53 -16.51
N GLN A 63 -17.33 -4.96 -17.60
CA GLN A 63 -16.64 -5.49 -18.78
C GLN A 63 -15.60 -4.49 -19.34
N VAL A 64 -15.94 -3.20 -19.41
CA VAL A 64 -15.00 -2.15 -19.88
C VAL A 64 -13.74 -2.08 -19.01
N LYS A 65 -13.86 -2.22 -17.69
CA LYS A 65 -12.69 -2.24 -16.79
C LYS A 65 -11.85 -3.50 -16.98
N TYR A 66 -12.49 -4.63 -17.29
CA TYR A 66 -11.80 -5.87 -17.58
C TYR A 66 -10.99 -5.77 -18.87
N GLU A 67 -11.59 -5.23 -19.93
CA GLU A 67 -10.91 -5.02 -21.22
C GLU A 67 -9.73 -4.09 -21.07
N GLU A 68 -9.89 -3.00 -20.31
CA GLU A 68 -8.80 -2.07 -20.03
C GLU A 68 -7.67 -2.74 -19.23
N ALA A 69 -8.00 -3.52 -18.20
CA ALA A 69 -7.02 -4.30 -17.45
C ALA A 69 -6.26 -5.29 -18.35
N CYS A 70 -6.95 -5.97 -19.27
CA CYS A 70 -6.34 -6.88 -20.25
C CYS A 70 -5.45 -6.13 -21.26
N ARG A 71 -5.84 -4.93 -21.67
CA ARG A 71 -5.08 -4.07 -22.59
C ARG A 71 -3.77 -3.61 -21.95
N ILE A 72 -3.85 -3.05 -20.74
CA ILE A 72 -2.67 -2.56 -19.98
C ILE A 72 -1.69 -3.70 -19.71
N SER A 73 -2.21 -4.88 -19.42
CA SER A 73 -1.42 -6.04 -19.02
C SER A 73 -0.91 -6.89 -20.19
N SER A 74 -1.24 -6.53 -21.43
CA SER A 74 -0.66 -7.09 -22.65
C SER A 74 0.35 -6.10 -23.25
N PRO A 75 1.58 -6.01 -22.72
CA PRO A 75 2.59 -5.16 -23.32
C PRO A 75 3.03 -5.74 -24.67
N ALA A 76 3.17 -4.87 -25.67
CA ALA A 76 3.75 -5.21 -26.97
C ALA A 76 5.26 -5.56 -26.88
N THR A 77 5.92 -5.16 -25.77
CA THR A 77 7.39 -5.16 -25.65
C THR A 77 7.93 -5.48 -24.25
N SER A 78 7.10 -5.87 -23.27
CA SER A 78 7.57 -6.21 -21.91
C SER A 78 7.56 -7.72 -21.66
N SER A 79 8.58 -8.19 -20.94
CA SER A 79 8.82 -9.58 -20.54
C SER A 79 7.79 -10.11 -19.53
N ALA A 80 6.88 -9.27 -19.02
CA ALA A 80 5.80 -9.71 -18.15
C ALA A 80 4.67 -10.30 -18.99
N THR A 81 4.70 -11.62 -19.17
CA THR A 81 3.73 -12.41 -19.94
C THR A 81 2.52 -12.87 -19.11
N SER A 82 2.41 -12.42 -17.86
CA SER A 82 1.38 -12.89 -16.91
C SER A 82 0.48 -11.75 -16.45
N VAL A 83 -0.83 -11.98 -16.48
CA VAL A 83 -1.83 -11.07 -15.92
C VAL A 83 -2.23 -11.55 -14.53
N ARG A 84 -2.15 -10.63 -13.57
CA ARG A 84 -2.46 -10.91 -12.17
C ARG A 84 -3.91 -10.56 -11.89
N LEU A 85 -4.80 -11.51 -12.11
CA LEU A 85 -6.20 -11.43 -11.71
C LEU A 85 -6.43 -12.36 -10.54
N ARG A 86 -6.93 -11.83 -9.42
CA ARG A 86 -7.23 -12.62 -8.22
C ARG A 86 -8.70 -12.59 -7.89
N SER A 87 -9.17 -13.65 -7.25
CA SER A 87 -10.49 -13.70 -6.65
C SER A 87 -10.39 -13.21 -5.21
N VAL A 88 -11.23 -12.26 -4.81
CA VAL A 88 -11.26 -11.76 -3.44
C VAL A 88 -12.68 -11.86 -2.89
N ALA A 89 -12.83 -12.44 -1.70
CA ALA A 89 -14.13 -12.52 -1.05
C ALA A 89 -14.73 -11.12 -0.84
N CYS A 90 -16.02 -10.96 -1.10
CA CYS A 90 -16.72 -9.67 -0.95
C CYS A 90 -16.55 -9.07 0.46
N SER A 91 -16.52 -9.92 1.48
CA SER A 91 -16.28 -9.52 2.88
C SER A 91 -14.89 -8.91 3.10
N ALA A 92 -13.86 -9.43 2.42
CA ALA A 92 -12.50 -8.89 2.52
C ALA A 92 -12.37 -7.52 1.84
N VAL A 93 -13.09 -7.31 0.72
CA VAL A 93 -13.18 -6.00 0.06
C VAL A 93 -13.86 -5.00 0.97
N ALA A 94 -15.05 -5.33 1.49
CA ALA A 94 -15.79 -4.48 2.41
C ALA A 94 -15.01 -4.19 3.71
N PHE A 95 -14.23 -5.15 4.21
CA PHE A 95 -13.37 -4.96 5.37
C PHE A 95 -12.25 -3.95 5.09
N LYS A 96 -11.57 -4.05 3.92
CA LYS A 96 -10.55 -3.07 3.51
C LYS A 96 -11.12 -1.65 3.48
N ASP A 97 -12.31 -1.49 2.90
CA ASP A 97 -12.96 -0.19 2.79
C ASP A 97 -13.33 0.37 4.18
N LYS A 98 -13.84 -0.48 5.08
CA LYS A 98 -14.15 -0.11 6.47
C LYS A 98 -12.92 0.24 7.30
N LEU A 99 -11.77 -0.39 7.04
CA LEU A 99 -10.54 -0.14 7.77
C LEU A 99 -9.77 1.10 7.31
N SER A 100 -10.00 1.55 6.07
CA SER A 100 -9.26 2.67 5.48
C SER A 100 -9.28 3.93 6.35
N ALA A 101 -10.46 4.37 6.78
CA ALA A 101 -10.63 5.57 7.61
C ALA A 101 -10.06 5.43 9.04
N PRO A 102 -10.33 4.34 9.79
CA PRO A 102 -9.70 4.10 11.09
C PRO A 102 -8.17 4.08 11.05
N ILE A 103 -7.57 3.41 10.04
CA ILE A 103 -6.11 3.36 9.88
C ILE A 103 -5.55 4.75 9.62
N PHE A 104 -6.18 5.51 8.71
CA PHE A 104 -5.76 6.87 8.41
C PHE A 104 -5.80 7.76 9.66
N LYS A 105 -6.90 7.68 10.42
CA LYS A 105 -7.05 8.40 11.69
C LYS A 105 -6.02 7.97 12.73
N PHE A 106 -5.70 6.68 12.78
CA PHE A 106 -4.65 6.16 13.64
C PHE A 106 -3.28 6.72 13.28
N ILE A 107 -2.96 6.88 12.00
CA ILE A 107 -1.68 7.46 11.53
C ILE A 107 -1.64 8.98 11.74
N GLU A 108 -2.76 9.67 11.55
CA GLU A 108 -2.84 11.13 11.69
C GLU A 108 -2.51 11.60 13.12
N ASN A 109 -2.88 10.81 14.13
CA ASN A 109 -2.66 11.15 15.54
C ASN A 109 -1.16 11.21 15.95
N PRO A 110 -0.32 10.21 15.64
CA PRO A 110 1.12 10.27 15.78
C PRO A 110 1.75 11.42 15.01
N VAL A 111 1.35 11.65 13.75
CA VAL A 111 1.89 12.76 12.94
C VAL A 111 1.58 14.11 13.58
N LYS A 112 0.34 14.33 14.03
CA LYS A 112 -0.04 15.53 14.78
C LYS A 112 0.75 15.67 16.08
N THR A 113 0.99 14.56 16.78
CA THR A 113 1.77 14.54 18.02
C THR A 113 3.23 14.89 17.77
N LEU A 114 3.83 14.32 16.73
CA LEU A 114 5.19 14.60 16.29
C LEU A 114 5.35 16.06 15.88
N ASN A 115 4.42 16.60 15.07
CA ASN A 115 4.43 18.00 14.68
C ASN A 115 4.34 18.94 15.90
N ARG A 116 3.50 18.62 16.89
CA ARG A 116 3.45 19.40 18.15
C ARG A 116 4.78 19.34 18.91
N ALA A 117 5.43 18.17 18.96
CA ALA A 117 6.72 18.02 19.61
C ALA A 117 7.81 18.84 18.91
N ILE A 118 7.88 18.79 17.58
CA ILE A 118 8.82 19.58 16.77
C ILE A 118 8.63 21.09 17.01
N ILE A 119 7.37 21.56 16.98
CA ILE A 119 7.04 22.96 17.25
C ILE A 119 7.51 23.36 18.66
N ARG A 120 7.25 22.52 19.68
CA ARG A 120 7.70 22.77 21.06
C ARG A 120 9.22 22.84 21.18
N VAL A 121 9.96 21.97 20.51
CA VAL A 121 11.44 22.01 20.51
C VAL A 121 11.95 23.28 19.83
N LYS A 122 11.38 23.66 18.68
CA LYS A 122 11.73 24.90 17.97
C LYS A 122 11.49 26.14 18.83
N HIS A 123 10.36 26.21 19.53
CA HIS A 123 10.07 27.32 20.46
C HIS A 123 10.88 27.24 21.76
N GLY A 124 11.20 26.04 22.24
CA GLY A 124 12.05 25.82 23.41
C GLY A 124 13.48 26.34 23.18
N TYR A 125 14.08 26.01 22.04
CA TYR A 125 15.37 26.59 21.60
C TYR A 125 15.31 28.12 21.47
N GLY A 126 14.19 28.67 20.96
CA GLY A 126 14.00 30.12 20.86
C GLY A 126 13.81 30.84 22.20
N ARG A 127 13.36 30.16 23.26
CA ARG A 127 13.21 30.71 24.62
C ARG A 127 14.46 30.53 25.47
N GLN A 128 15.17 29.41 25.33
CA GLN A 128 16.47 29.21 25.99
C GLN A 128 17.56 30.14 25.45
N GLY A 129 17.51 30.52 24.17
CA GLY A 129 18.39 31.55 23.62
C GLY A 129 18.08 32.99 24.05
N ALA A 130 16.95 33.25 24.73
CA ALA A 130 16.51 34.59 25.11
C ALA A 130 16.46 34.85 26.63
N VAL A 131 16.58 33.81 27.47
CA VAL A 131 16.49 33.96 28.94
C VAL A 131 17.78 33.54 29.68
N ASP A 132 18.72 32.83 29.04
CA ASP A 132 20.02 32.46 29.64
C ASP A 132 21.21 33.31 29.14
N GLY A 133 20.95 34.53 28.67
CA GLY A 133 21.96 35.39 28.04
C GLY A 133 22.71 36.36 28.95
N ALA A 134 22.45 36.44 30.27
CA ALA A 134 23.04 37.52 31.08
C ALA A 134 23.61 37.16 32.46
N ASP A 135 23.27 36.04 33.11
CA ASP A 135 23.68 35.84 34.52
C ASP A 135 24.22 34.46 34.92
N LYS A 136 24.45 33.54 33.96
CA LYS A 136 24.95 32.19 34.27
C LYS A 136 26.24 31.74 33.57
N VAL A 137 26.79 32.58 32.70
CA VAL A 137 28.04 32.24 32.00
C VAL A 137 29.28 32.46 32.90
N ASP A 138 29.22 33.34 33.90
CA ASP A 138 30.39 33.65 34.72
C ASP A 138 30.67 32.66 35.86
N GLN A 139 29.67 31.98 36.42
CA GLN A 139 29.90 30.96 37.47
C GLN A 139 30.41 29.63 36.92
N THR A 140 30.19 29.33 35.64
CA THR A 140 30.58 28.04 35.06
C THR A 140 32.05 28.00 34.62
N ASN A 141 32.69 29.16 34.42
CA ASN A 141 34.10 29.24 34.02
C ASN A 141 35.09 29.14 35.19
N GLU A 142 34.73 29.58 36.39
CA GLU A 142 35.60 29.46 37.57
C GLU A 142 35.60 28.05 38.19
N ALA A 143 34.48 27.31 38.05
CA ALA A 143 34.39 25.91 38.51
C ALA A 143 35.21 24.93 37.65
N LEU A 144 35.58 25.30 36.42
CA LEU A 144 36.34 24.45 35.50
C LEU A 144 37.86 24.70 35.54
N LYS A 145 38.34 25.78 36.18
CA LYS A 145 39.79 26.02 36.36
C LYS A 145 40.39 25.32 37.57
N THR A 146 39.60 24.99 38.58
CA THR A 146 40.09 24.35 39.82
C THR A 146 40.21 22.83 39.73
N VAL A 147 39.72 22.20 38.66
CA VAL A 147 39.82 20.73 38.47
C VAL A 147 41.02 20.32 37.58
N VAL A 148 41.73 21.28 36.98
CA VAL A 148 42.82 21.00 36.01
C VAL A 148 44.23 21.18 36.62
N LEU A 149 44.36 21.43 37.92
CA LEU A 149 45.67 21.64 38.57
C LEU A 149 46.02 20.67 39.71
N ASP A 150 45.29 19.56 39.87
CA ASP A 150 45.75 18.43 40.69
C ASP A 150 45.93 17.18 39.81
N THR A 151 47.01 17.17 39.03
CA THR A 151 47.75 15.95 38.66
C THR A 151 49.19 16.31 38.30
#